data_AF-A0AAV0QK30-F1
#
_entry.id   AF-A0AAV0QK30-F1
#
_cell.length_a   1.000
_cell.length_b   1.000
_cell.length_c   1.000
_cell.angle_alpha   90.00
_cell.angle_beta   90.00
_cell.angle_gamma   90.00
#
_symmetry.space_group_name_H-M   'P 1'
#
loop_
_entity.id
_entity.type
_entity.pdbx_description
1 polymer ?
#
loop_
_entity_poly.entity_id
_entity_poly.type
_entity_poly.pdbx_seq_one_letter_code
_entity_poly.pdbx_strand_id
1 'polypeptide(L)'
;MRLISDNCPYSLNCYSLQLAHAVPGEKAHNFLPSIESKIGFSSLSTSSPDSEPKEQRHRSSTSKQSPMAAFSASTTTAYLASFASSNQPSSPLKPFQLPLIWPWQKVKMGPMTVSPMGFGTWAWGNQLLWGYDQSMDADLQRIFNLAVGNGINLFDTADSYGTGKLNGQSEKLLGKFIREYPGKARDDIVIATKFAAYPWRLTPGQFVKACKGSLERLQIEQLGIGQLHWSTANYAPPQELALWDGLVAMYEQGLVRAVGVSNYGPKQLVKVHDYLKTRGVPLCSAQVQFSLLSMGEEQMEIKEVCDSLGVRLIAYSPLGLGMLTGKYTSSQLPVGPRGLLFGQILPGLQPLLKVLSKIATKRRKTIPQVAINWCICKGTIPIPGVKTVRQAEENLGALGWRLSLEEQIELEYAASSSPRKMIQNVFQTR
;
A
#
# COMPACT_ATOMS: atom_id res chain seq x y z
N MET A 1 20.43 -7.55 27.69
CA MET A 1 21.39 -6.89 26.79
C MET A 1 22.12 -7.98 26.01
N ARG A 2 21.62 -8.35 24.82
CA ARG A 2 22.31 -9.20 23.85
C ARG A 2 22.22 -8.47 22.52
N LEU A 3 23.39 -8.12 22.00
CA LEU A 3 23.61 -7.55 20.68
C LEU A 3 23.28 -8.61 19.64
N ILE A 4 22.32 -8.32 18.75
CA ILE A 4 22.31 -8.89 17.41
C ILE A 4 22.68 -7.74 16.49
N SER A 5 23.95 -7.72 16.12
CA SER A 5 24.45 -7.00 14.97
C SER A 5 23.85 -7.66 13.72
N ASP A 6 23.17 -6.89 12.89
CA ASP A 6 23.21 -7.11 11.45
C ASP A 6 23.18 -5.76 10.74
N ASN A 7 24.30 -5.50 10.06
CA ASN A 7 24.59 -4.31 9.29
C ASN A 7 23.68 -4.23 8.04
N CYS A 8 23.01 -3.08 7.85
CA CYS A 8 22.66 -2.62 6.50
C CYS A 8 22.58 -1.08 6.49
N PRO A 9 23.62 -0.38 5.97
CA PRO A 9 23.66 1.08 6.02
C PRO A 9 22.78 1.80 4.98
N TYR A 10 21.88 1.10 4.27
CA TYR A 10 21.00 1.72 3.26
C TYR A 10 19.61 1.07 3.24
N SER A 11 18.72 1.43 4.16
CA SER A 11 17.29 1.06 4.09
C SER A 11 16.41 2.29 3.83
N LEU A 12 16.44 2.79 2.59
CA LEU A 12 15.38 3.67 2.09
C LEU A 12 14.10 2.84 1.92
N ASN A 13 13.33 2.69 3.00
CA ASN A 13 11.99 2.11 2.91
C ASN A 13 11.09 3.05 2.09
N CYS A 14 10.15 2.51 1.31
CA CYS A 14 9.18 3.30 0.54
C CYS A 14 8.40 4.29 1.43
N TYR A 15 8.28 4.01 2.73
CA TYR A 15 7.69 4.89 3.73
C TYR A 15 8.63 6.00 4.20
N SER A 16 9.96 5.76 4.25
CA SER A 16 10.95 6.80 4.55
C SER A 16 10.99 7.89 3.47
N LEU A 17 10.63 7.55 2.23
CA LEU A 17 10.45 8.53 1.14
C LEU A 17 9.30 9.51 1.41
N GLN A 18 8.26 9.14 2.18
CA GLN A 18 7.19 10.08 2.55
C GLN A 18 7.71 11.20 3.46
N LEU A 19 8.73 10.94 4.29
CA LEU A 19 9.41 11.96 5.09
C LEU A 19 10.45 12.75 4.32
N ALA A 20 11.26 12.09 3.49
CA ALA A 20 12.37 12.71 2.78
C ALA A 20 11.92 13.88 1.88
N HIS A 21 10.66 13.87 1.43
CA HIS A 21 10.06 14.94 0.64
C HIS A 21 9.24 15.97 1.45
N ALA A 22 9.12 15.79 2.78
CA ALA A 22 8.32 16.66 3.65
C ALA A 22 9.10 17.85 4.25
N VAL A 23 10.41 17.92 4.04
CA VAL A 23 11.26 18.98 4.60
C VAL A 23 11.84 19.83 3.47
N PRO A 24 11.25 21.01 3.16
CA PRO A 24 11.90 22.01 2.35
C PRO A 24 12.87 22.84 3.20
N GLY A 25 14.11 23.00 2.73
CA GLY A 25 15.02 24.15 2.97
C GLY A 25 15.28 24.65 4.42
N GLU A 26 16.58 24.74 4.77
CA GLU A 26 17.23 25.41 5.93
C GLU A 26 16.75 25.12 7.37
N LYS A 27 15.53 24.63 7.60
CA LYS A 27 15.05 24.23 8.95
C LYS A 27 15.31 22.75 9.28
N ALA A 28 16.08 22.05 8.45
CA ALA A 28 16.51 20.67 8.69
C ALA A 28 17.71 20.58 9.65
N HIS A 29 18.48 21.66 9.82
CA HIS A 29 19.77 21.63 10.53
C HIS A 29 19.67 21.31 12.03
N ASN A 30 18.49 21.44 12.64
CA ASN A 30 18.32 21.20 14.09
C ASN A 30 17.56 19.91 14.44
N PHE A 31 17.13 19.09 13.47
CA PHE A 31 16.33 17.88 13.74
C PHE A 31 17.01 16.55 13.34
N LEU A 32 17.99 16.58 12.44
CA LEU A 32 18.74 15.40 12.01
C LEU A 32 19.76 14.81 13.03
N PRO A 33 20.33 15.56 14.00
CA PRO A 33 21.37 14.98 14.88
C PRO A 33 20.88 13.85 15.81
N SER A 34 19.57 13.75 16.05
CA SER A 34 18.95 12.69 16.87
C SER A 34 18.85 11.34 16.13
N ILE A 35 18.87 11.36 14.79
CA ILE A 35 18.81 10.15 13.96
C ILE A 35 20.22 9.63 13.64
N GLU A 36 21.17 10.53 13.41
CA GLU A 36 22.57 10.17 13.10
C GLU A 36 23.30 9.51 14.28
N SER A 37 22.99 9.88 15.53
CA SER A 37 23.61 9.25 16.71
C SER A 37 23.24 7.76 16.90
N LYS A 38 22.25 7.24 16.16
CA LYS A 38 21.91 5.80 16.12
C LYS A 38 22.43 5.09 14.87
N ILE A 39 23.00 5.81 13.91
CA ILE A 39 23.50 5.27 12.64
C ILE A 39 24.94 5.76 12.50
N GLY A 40 25.88 5.05 13.13
CA GLY A 40 27.29 5.44 13.16
C GLY A 40 27.87 5.67 11.77
N PHE A 41 28.07 6.94 11.41
CA PHE A 41 28.89 7.36 10.28
C PHE A 41 30.21 7.89 10.83
N SER A 42 31.30 7.16 10.61
CA SER A 42 32.64 7.74 10.69
C SER A 42 32.94 8.44 9.38
N SER A 43 33.25 9.73 9.47
CA SER A 43 33.76 10.54 8.36
C SER A 43 35.15 10.05 7.96
N LEU A 44 35.34 9.61 6.71
CA LEU A 44 36.66 9.44 6.10
C LEU A 44 36.93 10.62 5.18
N SER A 45 38.00 11.35 5.51
CA SER A 45 38.56 12.46 4.77
C SER A 45 39.28 12.00 3.51
N THR A 46 39.30 12.90 2.54
CA THR A 46 39.94 12.81 1.23
C THR A 46 41.46 12.90 1.30
N SER A 47 42.16 12.07 0.52
CA SER A 47 43.46 12.44 -0.08
C SER A 47 43.69 11.73 -1.43
N SER A 48 44.25 12.50 -2.35
CA SER A 48 44.52 12.23 -3.78
C SER A 48 45.88 11.52 -4.01
N PRO A 49 46.21 11.12 -5.26
CA PRO A 49 46.98 9.90 -5.58
C PRO A 49 48.47 10.16 -5.87
N ASP A 50 49.28 9.10 -5.90
CA ASP A 50 50.60 9.12 -6.54
C ASP A 50 51.02 7.76 -7.16
N SER A 51 51.52 7.90 -8.40
CA SER A 51 52.58 7.14 -9.11
C SER A 51 52.48 5.62 -9.40
N GLU A 52 52.44 5.33 -10.70
CA GLU A 52 52.98 4.17 -11.45
C GLU A 52 54.48 3.82 -11.11
N PRO A 53 55.12 2.71 -11.59
CA PRO A 53 54.91 2.02 -12.89
C PRO A 53 55.15 0.47 -13.01
N LYS A 54 54.71 -0.05 -14.18
CA LYS A 54 55.29 -1.11 -15.05
C LYS A 54 55.45 -2.57 -14.55
N GLU A 55 54.83 -3.51 -15.30
CA GLU A 55 55.59 -4.47 -16.13
C GLU A 55 54.73 -5.17 -17.22
N GLN A 56 55.37 -5.45 -18.36
CA GLN A 56 54.85 -6.05 -19.59
C GLN A 56 55.05 -7.58 -19.63
N ARG A 57 54.19 -8.29 -20.37
CA ARG A 57 54.51 -9.34 -21.40
C ARG A 57 53.18 -9.90 -21.98
N HIS A 58 52.84 -9.65 -23.24
CA HIS A 58 53.06 -10.52 -24.43
C HIS A 58 52.64 -12.00 -24.21
N ARG A 59 51.85 -12.70 -25.07
CA ARG A 59 51.66 -12.61 -26.53
C ARG A 59 50.49 -13.52 -27.00
N SER A 60 49.72 -13.05 -27.99
CA SER A 60 49.24 -13.69 -29.25
C SER A 60 48.62 -15.11 -29.28
N SER A 61 47.35 -15.24 -29.70
CA SER A 61 46.85 -15.73 -31.04
C SER A 61 46.77 -17.28 -31.17
N THR A 62 45.73 -17.94 -31.71
CA THR A 62 45.11 -17.82 -33.05
C THR A 62 43.81 -18.66 -33.17
N SER A 63 42.97 -18.23 -34.11
CA SER A 63 41.80 -18.87 -34.75
C SER A 63 41.98 -20.30 -35.29
N LYS A 64 40.86 -21.02 -35.53
CA LYS A 64 40.58 -21.77 -36.78
C LYS A 64 39.10 -22.22 -36.90
N GLN A 65 38.62 -22.20 -38.14
CA GLN A 65 37.27 -22.55 -38.64
C GLN A 65 37.09 -24.06 -38.96
N SER A 66 35.81 -24.42 -39.17
CA SER A 66 35.10 -25.67 -39.55
C SER A 66 35.68 -26.56 -40.68
N PRO A 67 35.09 -27.75 -41.01
CA PRO A 67 33.90 -27.83 -41.89
C PRO A 67 32.92 -29.04 -41.66
N MET A 68 31.92 -29.11 -42.56
CA MET A 68 30.68 -29.91 -42.65
C MET A 68 30.78 -31.45 -42.74
N ALA A 69 29.65 -32.13 -42.48
CA ALA A 69 29.12 -33.21 -43.32
C ALA A 69 27.58 -33.31 -43.23
N ALA A 70 26.93 -33.62 -44.35
CA ALA A 70 25.50 -33.71 -44.57
C ALA A 70 25.01 -35.16 -44.66
N PHE A 71 23.75 -35.44 -44.30
CA PHE A 71 22.97 -36.57 -44.85
C PHE A 71 21.46 -36.24 -44.89
N SER A 72 20.82 -36.77 -45.93
CA SER A 72 19.48 -36.51 -46.49
C SER A 72 18.29 -36.99 -45.65
N ALA A 73 17.24 -36.16 -45.54
CA ALA A 73 15.92 -36.25 -46.20
C ALA A 73 14.87 -37.20 -45.57
N SER A 74 13.79 -36.61 -45.04
CA SER A 74 12.44 -37.07 -45.32
C SER A 74 11.44 -35.91 -45.16
N THR A 75 10.53 -35.81 -46.11
CA THR A 75 9.67 -34.68 -46.43
C THR A 75 8.32 -34.85 -45.75
N THR A 76 7.84 -33.83 -45.01
CA THR A 76 6.41 -33.66 -44.75
C THR A 76 6.04 -32.20 -44.93
N THR A 77 5.15 -31.96 -45.89
CA THR A 77 4.79 -30.66 -46.44
C THR A 77 3.64 -30.02 -45.66
N ALA A 78 3.77 -28.71 -45.45
CA ALA A 78 2.75 -27.66 -45.33
C ALA A 78 1.74 -27.67 -44.17
N TYR A 79 1.75 -26.58 -43.39
CA TYR A 79 0.73 -25.52 -43.50
C TYR A 79 1.29 -24.22 -42.86
N LEU A 80 1.80 -23.31 -43.68
CA LEU A 80 2.14 -21.93 -43.28
C LEU A 80 0.88 -21.06 -43.50
N ALA A 81 0.14 -20.80 -42.42
CA ALA A 81 -0.89 -19.77 -42.44
C ALA A 81 -0.25 -18.42 -42.08
N SER A 82 -0.21 -17.54 -43.08
CA SER A 82 0.10 -16.12 -42.96
C SER A 82 -0.87 -15.43 -42.01
N PHE A 83 -0.40 -14.98 -40.84
CA PHE A 83 -1.14 -14.02 -40.01
C PHE A 83 -0.82 -12.60 -40.49
N ALA A 84 -1.63 -12.12 -41.43
CA ALA A 84 -1.72 -10.71 -41.75
C ALA A 84 -2.32 -9.95 -40.55
N SER A 85 -1.63 -8.89 -40.13
CA SER A 85 -2.08 -7.96 -39.09
C SER A 85 -3.38 -7.29 -39.52
N SER A 86 -4.49 -7.64 -38.87
CA SER A 86 -5.76 -6.92 -39.01
C SER A 86 -5.92 -5.97 -37.83
N ASN A 87 -5.63 -4.69 -38.06
CA ASN A 87 -6.09 -3.60 -37.22
C ASN A 87 -7.61 -3.48 -37.38
N GLN A 88 -8.36 -4.11 -36.49
CA GLN A 88 -9.79 -3.85 -36.30
C GLN A 88 -9.97 -3.11 -34.96
N PRO A 89 -10.70 -1.98 -34.92
CA PRO A 89 -11.00 -1.29 -33.68
C PRO A 89 -11.83 -2.22 -32.78
N SER A 90 -11.32 -2.45 -31.56
CA SER A 90 -11.99 -3.27 -30.56
C SER A 90 -13.38 -2.72 -30.27
N SER A 91 -14.41 -3.54 -30.47
CA SER A 91 -15.78 -3.27 -30.03
C SER A 91 -15.80 -2.77 -28.58
N PRO A 92 -16.70 -1.83 -28.21
CA PRO A 92 -16.82 -1.39 -26.82
C PRO A 92 -17.14 -2.61 -25.97
N LEU A 93 -16.23 -2.93 -25.03
CA LEU A 93 -16.41 -3.99 -24.04
C LEU A 93 -17.77 -3.78 -23.36
N LYS A 94 -18.64 -4.79 -23.40
CA LYS A 94 -19.86 -4.79 -22.58
C LYS A 94 -19.45 -4.50 -21.14
N PRO A 95 -20.12 -3.55 -20.44
CA PRO A 95 -19.76 -3.25 -19.06
C PRO A 95 -19.81 -4.53 -18.25
N PHE A 96 -18.71 -4.84 -17.56
CA PHE A 96 -18.66 -5.94 -16.61
C PHE A 96 -19.75 -5.71 -15.55
N GLN A 97 -20.83 -6.48 -15.65
CA GLN A 97 -21.89 -6.52 -14.66
C GLN A 97 -21.72 -7.80 -13.86
N LEU A 98 -21.42 -7.65 -12.57
CA LEU A 98 -21.39 -8.77 -11.63
C LEU A 98 -22.77 -9.46 -11.60
N PRO A 99 -22.85 -10.75 -11.22
CA PRO A 99 -24.11 -11.50 -11.19
C PRO A 99 -25.20 -10.78 -10.38
N LEU A 100 -26.46 -10.94 -10.77
CA LEU A 100 -27.63 -10.31 -10.15
C LEU A 100 -27.78 -10.58 -8.64
N ILE A 101 -27.10 -11.61 -8.12
CA ILE A 101 -27.10 -12.01 -6.71
C ILE A 101 -25.70 -11.75 -6.14
N TRP A 102 -25.40 -10.48 -5.92
CA TRP A 102 -24.10 -10.05 -5.44
C TRP A 102 -24.19 -9.05 -4.28
N PRO A 103 -24.67 -9.44 -3.08
CA PRO A 103 -24.42 -8.67 -1.89
C PRO A 103 -23.46 -9.44 -0.97
N TRP A 104 -22.26 -8.91 -0.81
CA TRP A 104 -21.58 -9.07 0.48
C TRP A 104 -22.27 -8.17 1.50
N GLN A 105 -22.27 -8.57 2.76
CA GLN A 105 -22.79 -7.70 3.82
C GLN A 105 -21.77 -6.60 4.11
N LYS A 106 -22.26 -5.36 4.21
CA LYS A 106 -21.47 -4.26 4.77
C LYS A 106 -21.09 -4.59 6.21
N VAL A 107 -19.93 -4.11 6.62
CA VAL A 107 -19.40 -4.28 7.96
C VAL A 107 -19.55 -2.98 8.75
N LYS A 108 -19.86 -3.10 10.04
CA LYS A 108 -19.91 -1.95 10.94
C LYS A 108 -18.50 -1.43 11.21
N MET A 109 -18.37 -0.10 11.13
CA MET A 109 -17.14 0.64 11.39
C MET A 109 -17.50 1.95 12.10
N GLY A 110 -17.49 1.91 13.44
CA GLY A 110 -18.02 3.00 14.26
C GLY A 110 -19.49 3.31 13.94
N PRO A 111 -19.85 4.59 13.67
CA PRO A 111 -21.22 5.00 13.33
C PRO A 111 -21.60 4.75 11.86
N MET A 112 -20.73 4.09 11.09
CA MET A 112 -20.91 3.86 9.66
C MET A 112 -21.01 2.36 9.35
N THR A 113 -21.50 2.07 8.14
CA THR A 113 -21.38 0.75 7.52
C THR A 113 -20.62 0.89 6.22
N VAL A 114 -19.65 0.03 6.02
CA VAL A 114 -18.76 0.07 4.85
C VAL A 114 -18.70 -1.27 4.14
N SER A 115 -18.34 -1.28 2.87
CA SER A 115 -18.01 -2.50 2.15
C SER A 115 -16.88 -3.26 2.87
N PRO A 116 -16.88 -4.61 2.85
CA PRO A 116 -15.85 -5.44 3.50
C PRO A 116 -14.47 -5.30 2.85
N MET A 117 -14.36 -4.56 1.76
CA MET A 117 -13.13 -4.08 1.13
C MET A 117 -13.34 -2.61 0.77
N GLY A 118 -12.32 -1.78 0.96
CA GLY A 118 -12.27 -0.42 0.42
C GLY A 118 -11.20 -0.30 -0.65
N PHE A 119 -11.00 0.90 -1.21
CA PHE A 119 -9.93 1.17 -2.19
C PHE A 119 -8.93 2.17 -1.63
N GLY A 120 -7.64 1.81 -1.65
CA GLY A 120 -6.55 2.69 -1.24
C GLY A 120 -6.09 3.56 -2.41
N THR A 121 -5.98 4.87 -2.19
CA THR A 121 -5.73 5.84 -3.27
C THR A 121 -4.30 6.38 -3.31
N TRP A 122 -3.34 5.79 -2.57
CA TRP A 122 -1.94 6.25 -2.56
C TRP A 122 -1.27 6.28 -3.95
N ALA A 123 -1.70 5.39 -4.85
CA ALA A 123 -1.21 5.37 -6.22
C ALA A 123 -1.78 6.49 -7.11
N TRP A 124 -2.84 7.16 -6.68
CA TRP A 124 -3.52 8.22 -7.42
C TRP A 124 -2.82 9.55 -7.11
N GLY A 125 -2.29 10.22 -8.13
CA GLY A 125 -1.57 11.47 -7.94
C GLY A 125 -0.10 11.33 -7.53
N ASN A 126 0.47 10.12 -7.44
CA ASN A 126 1.87 9.91 -7.07
C ASN A 126 2.74 9.44 -8.24
N GLN A 127 3.51 10.36 -8.83
CA GLN A 127 4.41 10.08 -9.95
C GLN A 127 5.63 9.23 -9.56
N LEU A 128 6.27 9.49 -8.41
CA LEU A 128 7.58 8.93 -8.06
C LEU A 128 7.54 7.41 -7.80
N LEU A 129 6.56 6.95 -7.01
CA LEU A 129 6.46 5.54 -6.61
C LEU A 129 5.53 4.75 -7.54
N TRP A 130 4.55 5.42 -8.14
CA TRP A 130 3.46 4.77 -8.85
C TRP A 130 3.36 5.15 -10.33
N GLY A 131 4.15 6.12 -10.80
CA GLY A 131 4.15 6.55 -12.19
C GLY A 131 2.85 7.23 -12.61
N TYR A 132 2.18 7.92 -11.70
CA TYR A 132 1.00 8.71 -12.04
C TYR A 132 1.34 9.80 -13.06
N ASP A 133 0.45 9.93 -14.04
CA ASP A 133 0.38 11.03 -15.00
C ASP A 133 -1.07 11.49 -15.14
N GLN A 134 -1.29 12.77 -15.45
CA GLN A 134 -2.65 13.33 -15.56
C GLN A 134 -3.49 12.67 -16.67
N SER A 135 -2.85 12.11 -17.71
CA SER A 135 -3.54 11.31 -18.73
C SER A 135 -4.26 10.08 -18.17
N MET A 136 -3.90 9.65 -16.94
CA MET A 136 -4.56 8.54 -16.25
C MET A 136 -5.89 8.94 -15.61
N ASP A 137 -6.22 10.23 -15.47
CA ASP A 137 -7.39 10.71 -14.71
C ASP A 137 -8.70 10.10 -15.21
N ALA A 138 -8.88 9.97 -16.53
CA ALA A 138 -10.07 9.36 -17.11
C ALA A 138 -10.21 7.88 -16.72
N ASP A 139 -9.11 7.13 -16.69
CA ASP A 139 -9.08 5.73 -16.27
C ASP A 139 -9.35 5.60 -14.78
N LEU A 140 -8.81 6.51 -13.97
CA LEU A 140 -9.05 6.56 -12.53
C LEU A 140 -10.53 6.88 -12.22
N GLN A 141 -11.15 7.80 -12.96
CA GLN A 141 -12.60 8.03 -12.88
C GLN A 141 -13.40 6.77 -13.23
N ARG A 142 -13.02 6.05 -14.30
CA ARG A 142 -13.67 4.79 -14.69
C ARG A 142 -13.53 3.72 -13.59
N ILE A 143 -12.36 3.61 -12.98
CA ILE A 143 -12.09 2.71 -11.86
C ILE A 143 -12.97 3.06 -10.65
N PHE A 144 -13.04 4.35 -10.30
CA PHE A 144 -13.89 4.83 -9.22
C PHE A 144 -15.36 4.50 -9.49
N ASN A 145 -15.86 4.82 -10.69
CA ASN A 145 -17.23 4.53 -11.09
C ASN A 145 -17.54 3.03 -11.03
N LEU A 146 -16.61 2.18 -11.48
CA LEU A 146 -16.76 0.73 -11.41
C LEU A 146 -16.81 0.23 -9.96
N ALA A 147 -15.94 0.75 -9.08
CA ALA A 147 -15.93 0.37 -7.68
C ALA A 147 -17.25 0.75 -6.98
N VAL A 148 -17.69 2.01 -7.12
CA VAL A 148 -18.94 2.50 -6.51
C VAL A 148 -20.16 1.79 -7.11
N GLY A 149 -20.18 1.60 -8.42
CA GLY A 149 -21.25 0.87 -9.13
C GLY A 149 -21.39 -0.59 -8.70
N ASN A 150 -20.33 -1.19 -8.13
CA ASN A 150 -20.33 -2.54 -7.56
C ASN A 150 -20.41 -2.55 -6.03
N GLY A 151 -20.81 -1.45 -5.40
CA GLY A 151 -21.10 -1.40 -3.95
C GLY A 151 -19.88 -1.21 -3.05
N ILE A 152 -18.72 -0.82 -3.59
CA ILE A 152 -17.62 -0.30 -2.77
C ILE A 152 -17.97 1.11 -2.34
N ASN A 153 -17.97 1.34 -1.03
CA ASN A 153 -18.26 2.68 -0.50
C ASN A 153 -17.12 3.25 0.37
N LEU A 154 -16.09 2.47 0.72
CA LEU A 154 -14.93 2.97 1.47
C LEU A 154 -13.78 3.33 0.52
N PHE A 155 -13.34 4.60 0.56
CA PHE A 155 -12.14 5.07 -0.11
C PHE A 155 -11.17 5.69 0.89
N ASP A 156 -9.94 5.21 0.89
CA ASP A 156 -8.89 5.63 1.80
C ASP A 156 -7.85 6.50 1.07
N THR A 157 -7.51 7.64 1.67
CA THR A 157 -6.55 8.62 1.14
C THR A 157 -5.73 9.26 2.27
N ALA A 158 -4.92 10.28 1.96
CA ALA A 158 -4.21 11.07 2.96
C ALA A 158 -3.84 12.46 2.40
N ASP A 159 -3.66 13.43 3.29
CA ASP A 159 -3.19 14.78 2.95
C ASP A 159 -1.79 14.77 2.31
N SER A 160 -0.97 13.78 2.67
CA SER A 160 0.37 13.57 2.15
C SER A 160 0.40 12.82 0.80
N TYR A 161 -0.72 12.33 0.29
CA TYR A 161 -0.76 11.58 -0.97
C TYR A 161 -0.72 12.52 -2.18
N GLY A 162 0.41 12.49 -2.87
CA GLY A 162 0.67 13.21 -4.11
C GLY A 162 2.17 13.19 -4.43
N THR A 163 2.58 13.83 -5.51
CA THR A 163 4.00 14.13 -5.80
C THR A 163 4.33 15.61 -5.68
N GLY A 164 5.59 15.93 -5.40
CA GLY A 164 6.05 17.30 -5.20
C GLY A 164 5.70 17.81 -3.79
N LYS A 165 5.05 18.97 -3.70
CA LYS A 165 4.79 19.71 -2.44
C LYS A 165 3.71 19.09 -1.52
N LEU A 166 3.53 17.77 -1.49
CA LEU A 166 2.55 17.09 -0.60
C LEU A 166 1.17 17.77 -0.65
N ASN A 167 0.64 17.93 -1.86
CA ASN A 167 -0.49 18.81 -2.15
C ASN A 167 -1.87 18.14 -2.06
N GLY A 168 -1.94 16.91 -1.52
CA GLY A 168 -3.16 16.09 -1.50
C GLY A 168 -3.75 15.84 -2.88
N GLN A 169 -2.93 15.57 -3.91
CA GLN A 169 -3.41 15.30 -5.27
C GLN A 169 -4.44 14.16 -5.29
N SER A 170 -4.22 13.12 -4.49
CA SER A 170 -5.19 12.03 -4.38
C SER A 170 -6.55 12.50 -3.87
N GLU A 171 -6.58 13.44 -2.92
CA GLU A 171 -7.83 14.02 -2.38
C GLU A 171 -8.56 14.85 -3.44
N LYS A 172 -7.81 15.63 -4.24
CA LYS A 172 -8.40 16.40 -5.36
C LYS A 172 -9.04 15.51 -6.41
N LEU A 173 -8.34 14.44 -6.80
CA LEU A 173 -8.85 13.45 -7.75
C LEU A 173 -10.11 12.77 -7.18
N LEU A 174 -10.05 12.30 -5.94
CA LEU A 174 -11.17 11.62 -5.31
C LEU A 174 -12.39 12.54 -5.18
N GLY A 175 -12.18 13.81 -4.80
CA GLY A 175 -13.24 14.82 -4.77
C GLY A 175 -13.89 15.02 -6.13
N LYS A 176 -13.08 15.18 -7.19
CA LYS A 176 -13.57 15.25 -8.58
C LYS A 176 -14.41 14.02 -8.93
N PHE A 177 -13.91 12.83 -8.61
CA PHE A 177 -14.56 11.59 -8.98
C PHE A 177 -15.91 11.38 -8.29
N ILE A 178 -16.02 11.78 -7.02
CA ILE A 178 -17.29 11.75 -6.28
C ILE A 178 -18.33 12.66 -6.95
N ARG A 179 -17.94 13.89 -7.33
CA ARG A 179 -18.86 14.85 -7.96
C ARG A 179 -19.31 14.42 -9.35
N GLU A 180 -18.40 13.83 -10.12
CA GLU A 180 -18.65 13.36 -11.50
C GLU A 180 -19.34 11.99 -11.55
N TYR A 181 -19.51 11.30 -10.42
CA TYR A 181 -20.20 10.01 -10.38
C TYR A 181 -21.71 10.18 -10.65
N PRO A 182 -22.27 9.52 -11.67
CA PRO A 182 -23.64 9.76 -12.11
C PRO A 182 -24.71 9.07 -11.26
N GLY A 183 -24.33 8.11 -10.40
CA GLY A 183 -25.28 7.30 -9.64
C GLY A 183 -25.60 7.82 -8.24
N LYS A 184 -26.74 7.42 -7.68
CA LYS A 184 -27.15 7.76 -6.30
C LYS A 184 -26.26 7.14 -5.21
N ALA A 185 -25.49 6.10 -5.55
CA ALA A 185 -24.55 5.47 -4.62
C ALA A 185 -23.44 6.42 -4.11
N ARG A 186 -23.28 7.62 -4.70
CA ARG A 186 -22.38 8.66 -4.18
C ARG A 186 -22.70 9.07 -2.74
N ASP A 187 -23.97 9.06 -2.35
CA ASP A 187 -24.42 9.56 -1.05
C ASP A 187 -24.05 8.59 0.09
N ASP A 188 -23.65 7.37 -0.27
CA ASP A 188 -23.24 6.30 0.66
C ASP A 188 -21.71 6.18 0.77
N ILE A 189 -20.95 7.02 0.05
CA ILE A 189 -19.49 7.00 0.06
C ILE A 189 -18.95 7.48 1.40
N VAL A 190 -18.03 6.68 1.94
CA VAL A 190 -17.27 6.93 3.16
C VAL A 190 -15.83 7.22 2.79
N ILE A 191 -15.38 8.44 3.05
CA ILE A 191 -13.98 8.85 2.87
C ILE A 191 -13.24 8.74 4.19
N ALA A 192 -12.14 7.99 4.17
CA ALA A 192 -11.16 7.92 5.23
C ALA A 192 -9.90 8.66 4.77
N THR A 193 -9.58 9.80 5.40
CA THR A 193 -8.31 10.50 5.14
C THR A 193 -7.40 10.43 6.35
N LYS A 194 -6.10 10.61 6.11
CA LYS A 194 -5.07 10.63 7.14
C LYS A 194 -4.34 11.95 7.14
N PHE A 195 -3.96 12.38 8.33
CA PHE A 195 -3.18 13.58 8.55
C PHE A 195 -1.80 13.19 9.06
N ALA A 196 -0.79 13.46 8.25
CA ALA A 196 0.61 13.25 8.61
C ALA A 196 1.00 14.01 9.90
N ALA A 197 1.78 13.38 10.79
CA ALA A 197 2.25 14.01 12.03
C ALA A 197 3.51 14.87 11.77
N TYR A 198 3.38 15.86 10.88
CA TYR A 198 4.52 16.71 10.51
C TYR A 198 5.04 17.53 11.70
N PRO A 199 6.35 17.87 11.75
CA PRO A 199 6.96 18.58 12.88
C PRO A 199 6.32 19.94 13.21
N TRP A 200 5.65 20.57 12.25
CA TRP A 200 4.94 21.85 12.45
C TRP A 200 3.50 21.68 12.97
N ARG A 201 3.00 20.46 13.17
CA ARG A 201 1.67 20.17 13.76
C ARG A 201 1.84 19.84 15.24
N LEU A 202 1.99 20.89 16.04
CA LEU A 202 2.27 20.84 17.48
C LEU A 202 1.04 21.16 18.35
N THR A 203 -0.06 21.58 17.73
CA THR A 203 -1.28 22.00 18.43
C THR A 203 -2.52 21.34 17.81
N PRO A 204 -3.61 21.18 18.58
CA PRO A 204 -4.88 20.66 18.08
C PRO A 204 -5.41 21.46 16.88
N GLY A 205 -5.30 22.78 16.95
CA GLY A 205 -5.76 23.69 15.89
C GLY A 205 -5.04 23.51 14.56
N GLN A 206 -3.74 23.15 14.58
CA GLN A 206 -2.99 22.85 13.35
C GLN A 206 -3.45 21.53 12.71
N PHE A 207 -3.85 20.55 13.53
CA PHE A 207 -4.42 19.30 13.06
C PHE A 207 -5.83 19.50 12.48
N VAL A 208 -6.67 20.28 13.15
CA VAL A 208 -7.97 20.74 12.63
C VAL A 208 -7.81 21.48 11.30
N LYS A 209 -6.80 22.36 11.17
CA LYS A 209 -6.49 23.06 9.92
C LYS A 209 -6.13 22.09 8.79
N ALA A 210 -5.40 21.01 9.09
CA ALA A 210 -5.10 19.97 8.10
C ALA A 210 -6.38 19.30 7.59
N CYS A 211 -7.32 18.98 8.50
CA CYS A 211 -8.63 18.43 8.16
C CYS A 211 -9.45 19.36 7.28
N LYS A 212 -9.55 20.64 7.63
CA LYS A 212 -10.23 21.64 6.79
C LYS A 212 -9.61 21.72 5.39
N GLY A 213 -8.28 21.70 5.29
CA GLY A 213 -7.60 21.65 3.99
C GLY A 213 -7.89 20.38 3.18
N SER A 214 -8.06 19.23 3.82
CA SER A 214 -8.50 18.00 3.14
C SER A 214 -9.95 18.09 2.66
N LEU A 215 -10.87 18.62 3.49
CA LEU A 215 -12.27 18.88 3.11
C LEU A 215 -12.35 19.80 1.89
N GLU A 216 -11.56 20.87 1.86
CA GLU A 216 -11.46 21.79 0.70
C GLU A 216 -10.98 21.08 -0.57
N ARG A 217 -9.95 20.23 -0.48
CA ARG A 217 -9.43 19.47 -1.65
C ARG A 217 -10.44 18.44 -2.16
N LEU A 218 -11.11 17.74 -1.24
CA LEU A 218 -12.18 16.78 -1.55
C LEU A 218 -13.46 17.48 -2.03
N GLN A 219 -13.67 18.74 -1.65
CA GLN A 219 -14.92 19.49 -1.81
C GLN A 219 -16.11 18.74 -1.20
N ILE A 220 -15.97 18.33 0.06
CA ILE A 220 -17.03 17.73 0.87
C ILE A 220 -17.10 18.47 2.21
N GLU A 221 -18.25 18.41 2.87
CA GLU A 221 -18.48 19.14 4.13
C GLU A 221 -18.02 18.35 5.37
N GLN A 222 -18.04 17.02 5.29
CA GLN A 222 -17.72 16.14 6.41
C GLN A 222 -17.03 14.87 5.91
N LEU A 223 -15.96 14.47 6.59
CA LEU A 223 -15.29 13.19 6.35
C LEU A 223 -16.03 12.06 7.06
N GLY A 224 -15.97 10.86 6.49
CA GLY A 224 -16.34 9.65 7.21
C GLY A 224 -15.39 9.44 8.40
N ILE A 225 -14.09 9.38 8.12
CA ILE A 225 -13.05 9.11 9.11
C ILE A 225 -11.87 10.07 8.93
N GLY A 226 -11.53 10.80 10.00
CA GLY A 226 -10.26 11.51 10.12
C GLY A 226 -9.25 10.68 10.91
N GLN A 227 -8.11 10.34 10.31
CA GLN A 227 -7.13 9.45 10.91
C GLN A 227 -5.81 10.17 11.21
N LEU A 228 -5.19 9.84 12.36
CA LEU A 228 -3.79 10.18 12.60
C LEU A 228 -2.89 9.18 11.84
N HIS A 229 -2.05 9.67 10.93
CA HIS A 229 -1.32 8.81 9.98
C HIS A 229 -0.23 7.96 10.65
N TRP A 230 0.40 8.46 11.71
CA TRP A 230 1.31 7.69 12.54
C TRP A 230 1.46 8.32 13.92
N SER A 231 1.84 7.51 14.91
CA SER A 231 2.13 7.99 16.26
C SER A 231 3.47 8.71 16.33
N THR A 232 3.54 9.77 17.11
CA THR A 232 4.77 10.47 17.48
C THR A 232 5.33 9.98 18.82
N ALA A 233 4.71 9.00 19.48
CA ALA A 233 5.07 8.58 20.84
C ALA A 233 6.55 8.15 21.00
N ASN A 234 7.17 7.62 19.94
CA ASN A 234 8.57 7.18 19.98
C ASN A 234 9.60 8.31 19.87
N TYR A 235 9.22 9.51 19.40
CA TYR A 235 10.17 10.59 19.12
C TYR A 235 9.71 12.00 19.57
N ALA A 236 8.41 12.21 19.79
CA ALA A 236 7.83 13.44 20.32
C ALA A 236 6.52 13.17 21.10
N PRO A 237 6.58 12.59 22.32
CA PRO A 237 5.38 12.32 23.14
C PRO A 237 4.48 13.53 23.43
N PRO A 238 4.99 14.76 23.66
CA PRO A 238 4.12 15.93 23.85
C PRO A 238 3.30 16.27 22.60
N GLN A 239 3.88 16.07 21.42
CA GLN A 239 3.16 16.26 20.15
C GLN A 239 2.02 15.25 20.02
N GLU A 240 2.21 14.00 20.45
CA GLU A 240 1.20 12.94 20.37
C GLU A 240 -0.10 13.37 21.08
N LEU A 241 0.03 13.88 22.30
CA LEU A 241 -1.11 14.35 23.09
C LEU A 241 -1.85 15.49 22.38
N ALA A 242 -1.13 16.47 21.82
CA ALA A 242 -1.72 17.55 21.05
C ALA A 242 -2.43 17.06 19.77
N LEU A 243 -1.92 16.00 19.13
CA LEU A 243 -2.57 15.38 17.98
C LEU A 243 -3.82 14.60 18.38
N TRP A 244 -3.84 13.95 19.55
CA TRP A 244 -5.03 13.33 20.11
C TRP A 244 -6.11 14.35 20.46
N ASP A 245 -5.75 15.46 21.12
CA ASP A 245 -6.65 16.61 21.30
C ASP A 245 -7.14 17.16 19.94
N GLY A 246 -6.30 17.10 18.89
CA GLY A 246 -6.69 17.41 17.53
C GLY A 246 -7.77 16.47 16.96
N LEU A 247 -7.67 15.16 17.20
CA LEU A 247 -8.71 14.18 16.84
C LEU A 247 -10.04 14.52 17.52
N VAL A 248 -10.00 14.87 18.81
CA VAL A 248 -11.17 15.29 19.59
C VAL A 248 -11.78 16.56 18.98
N ALA A 249 -10.98 17.60 18.78
CA ALA A 249 -11.45 18.89 18.25
C ALA A 249 -12.07 18.78 16.85
N MET A 250 -11.55 17.89 15.98
CA MET A 250 -12.15 17.66 14.66
C MET A 250 -13.53 17.01 14.76
N TYR A 251 -13.69 16.06 15.68
CA TYR A 251 -14.96 15.39 15.91
C TYR A 251 -15.99 16.35 16.52
N GLU A 252 -15.62 17.10 17.56
CA GLU A 252 -16.49 18.08 18.22
C GLU A 252 -16.95 19.20 17.27
N GLN A 253 -16.10 19.60 16.32
CA GLN A 253 -16.46 20.56 15.27
C GLN A 253 -17.32 19.97 14.14
N GLY A 254 -17.65 18.67 14.19
CA GLY A 254 -18.46 17.99 13.17
C GLY A 254 -17.74 17.80 11.82
N LEU A 255 -16.41 17.97 11.77
CA LEU A 255 -15.63 17.82 10.52
C LEU A 255 -15.48 16.36 10.10
N VAL A 256 -15.58 15.44 11.05
CA VAL A 256 -15.46 14.00 10.86
C VAL A 256 -16.60 13.28 11.58
N ARG A 257 -17.13 12.19 11.02
CA ARG A 257 -18.14 11.35 11.70
C ARG A 257 -17.52 10.44 12.76
N ALA A 258 -16.26 10.07 12.59
CA ALA A 258 -15.49 9.27 13.55
C ALA A 258 -13.98 9.51 13.34
N VAL A 259 -13.18 9.02 14.27
CA VAL A 259 -11.72 9.11 14.19
C VAL A 259 -11.07 7.73 14.05
N GLY A 260 -9.85 7.72 13.54
CA GLY A 260 -9.02 6.53 13.46
C GLY A 260 -7.54 6.84 13.68
N VAL A 261 -6.73 5.80 13.74
CA VAL A 261 -5.26 5.91 13.81
C VAL A 261 -4.62 4.97 12.81
N SER A 262 -3.36 5.22 12.45
CA SER A 262 -2.60 4.34 11.57
C SER A 262 -1.19 4.14 12.11
N ASN A 263 -0.63 2.95 11.92
CA ASN A 263 0.69 2.57 12.44
C ASN A 263 0.80 2.70 13.98
N TYR A 264 -0.23 2.25 14.70
CA TYR A 264 -0.21 2.11 16.16
C TYR A 264 0.00 0.64 16.52
N GLY A 265 0.96 0.38 17.39
CA GLY A 265 1.14 -0.91 18.06
C GLY A 265 0.11 -1.15 19.16
N PRO A 266 0.06 -2.38 19.71
CA PRO A 266 -0.96 -2.82 20.66
C PRO A 266 -1.11 -1.88 21.87
N LYS A 267 0.01 -1.54 22.53
CA LYS A 267 -0.01 -0.73 23.75
C LYS A 267 -0.46 0.69 23.49
N GLN A 268 0.04 1.30 22.42
CA GLN A 268 -0.32 2.68 22.08
C GLN A 268 -1.77 2.77 21.59
N LEU A 269 -2.27 1.73 20.91
CA LEU A 269 -3.66 1.63 20.47
C LEU A 269 -4.64 1.63 21.66
N VAL A 270 -4.34 0.87 22.72
CA VAL A 270 -5.14 0.90 23.97
C VAL A 270 -5.12 2.30 24.59
N LYS A 271 -3.95 2.94 24.68
CA LYS A 271 -3.84 4.29 25.27
C LYS A 271 -4.67 5.34 24.53
N VAL A 272 -4.58 5.40 23.20
CA VAL A 272 -5.36 6.37 22.42
C VAL A 272 -6.86 6.06 22.48
N HIS A 273 -7.23 4.77 22.48
CA HIS A 273 -8.62 4.36 22.67
C HIS A 273 -9.17 4.87 24.00
N ASP A 274 -8.48 4.60 25.11
CA ASP A 274 -8.93 4.99 26.45
C ASP A 274 -9.00 6.51 26.58
N TYR A 275 -8.00 7.22 26.06
CA TYR A 275 -7.99 8.68 25.99
C TYR A 275 -9.23 9.21 25.27
N LEU A 276 -9.50 8.75 24.04
CA LEU A 276 -10.66 9.20 23.25
C LEU A 276 -11.99 8.82 23.91
N LYS A 277 -12.06 7.64 24.56
CA LYS A 277 -13.23 7.19 25.32
C LYS A 277 -13.56 8.16 26.46
N THR A 278 -12.56 8.67 27.19
CA THR A 278 -12.81 9.69 28.24
C THR A 278 -13.37 11.01 27.70
N ARG A 279 -13.23 11.26 26.40
CA ARG A 279 -13.73 12.45 25.70
C ARG A 279 -15.04 12.19 24.93
N GLY A 280 -15.59 10.98 24.98
CA GLY A 280 -16.79 10.62 24.22
C GLY A 280 -16.57 10.52 22.70
N VAL A 281 -15.33 10.39 22.25
CA VAL A 281 -14.97 10.35 20.82
C VAL A 281 -14.75 8.90 20.36
N PRO A 282 -15.47 8.40 19.34
CA PRO A 282 -15.37 7.02 18.92
C PRO A 282 -14.12 6.78 18.07
N LEU A 283 -13.17 5.98 18.58
CA LEU A 283 -12.10 5.38 17.78
C LEU A 283 -12.69 4.22 16.97
N CYS A 284 -12.90 4.41 15.66
CA CYS A 284 -13.58 3.42 14.83
C CYS A 284 -12.64 2.51 14.04
N SER A 285 -11.38 2.92 13.85
CA SER A 285 -10.41 2.15 13.08
C SER A 285 -8.95 2.32 13.47
N ALA A 286 -8.21 1.24 13.26
CA ALA A 286 -6.75 1.24 13.23
C ALA A 286 -6.28 0.72 11.87
N GLN A 287 -5.44 1.49 11.18
CA GLN A 287 -4.95 1.14 9.85
C GLN A 287 -3.47 0.73 9.89
N VAL A 288 -3.17 -0.53 9.56
CA VAL A 288 -1.82 -1.10 9.64
C VAL A 288 -1.46 -1.95 8.42
N GLN A 289 -0.16 -2.21 8.24
CA GLN A 289 0.33 -3.06 7.16
C GLN A 289 -0.05 -4.51 7.46
N PHE A 290 -1.02 -5.05 6.71
CA PHE A 290 -1.56 -6.38 7.01
C PHE A 290 -1.77 -7.17 5.73
N SER A 291 -1.00 -8.25 5.56
CA SER A 291 -1.05 -9.15 4.40
C SER A 291 -0.38 -10.48 4.74
N LEU A 292 -0.41 -11.45 3.83
CA LEU A 292 0.39 -12.67 3.95
C LEU A 292 1.91 -12.41 3.99
N LEU A 293 2.37 -11.20 3.65
CA LEU A 293 3.77 -10.77 3.81
C LEU A 293 4.01 -9.96 5.10
N SER A 294 2.96 -9.62 5.83
CA SER A 294 2.96 -8.75 7.01
C SER A 294 1.87 -9.21 7.98
N MET A 295 2.09 -10.38 8.58
CA MET A 295 1.20 -11.03 9.56
C MET A 295 2.02 -11.68 10.68
N GLY A 296 2.98 -10.93 11.22
CA GLY A 296 3.77 -11.37 12.38
C GLY A 296 2.97 -11.34 13.67
N GLU A 297 3.60 -11.78 14.76
CA GLU A 297 3.05 -11.76 16.12
C GLU A 297 2.45 -10.39 16.48
N GLU A 298 3.20 -9.31 16.23
CA GLU A 298 2.75 -7.94 16.48
C GLU A 298 1.50 -7.56 15.67
N GLN A 299 1.42 -7.91 14.38
CA GLN A 299 0.24 -7.60 13.55
C GLN A 299 -0.99 -8.39 13.99
N MET A 300 -0.80 -9.62 14.47
CA MET A 300 -1.86 -10.44 15.04
C MET A 300 -2.32 -9.89 16.40
N GLU A 301 -1.39 -9.46 17.25
CA GLU A 301 -1.71 -8.80 18.53
C GLU A 301 -2.48 -7.49 18.30
N ILE A 302 -2.06 -6.65 17.35
CA ILE A 302 -2.81 -5.44 16.98
C ILE A 302 -4.24 -5.80 16.54
N LYS A 303 -4.41 -6.89 15.79
CA LYS A 303 -5.73 -7.34 15.34
C LYS A 303 -6.60 -7.81 16.51
N GLU A 304 -6.04 -8.56 17.45
CA GLU A 304 -6.74 -9.00 18.66
C GLU A 304 -7.13 -7.81 19.55
N VAL A 305 -6.24 -6.83 19.72
CA VAL A 305 -6.55 -5.58 20.42
C VAL A 305 -7.67 -4.83 19.71
N CYS A 306 -7.63 -4.70 18.38
CA CYS A 306 -8.72 -4.08 17.62
C CYS A 306 -10.06 -4.78 17.88
N ASP A 307 -10.10 -6.12 17.82
CA ASP A 307 -11.31 -6.90 18.04
C ASP A 307 -11.86 -6.71 19.46
N SER A 308 -11.00 -6.74 20.49
CA SER A 308 -11.41 -6.55 21.89
C SER A 308 -11.94 -5.14 22.18
N LEU A 309 -11.43 -4.12 21.49
CA LEU A 309 -11.85 -2.73 21.63
C LEU A 309 -13.06 -2.37 20.73
N GLY A 310 -13.50 -3.28 19.86
CA GLY A 310 -14.54 -2.98 18.85
C GLY A 310 -14.06 -2.00 17.75
N VAL A 311 -12.75 -1.86 17.58
CA VAL A 311 -12.09 -1.04 16.56
C VAL A 311 -11.92 -1.88 15.29
N ARG A 312 -12.25 -1.34 14.12
CA ARG A 312 -12.07 -2.08 12.86
C ARG A 312 -10.63 -1.95 12.34
N LEU A 313 -9.97 -3.07 12.09
CA LEU A 313 -8.65 -3.05 11.45
C LEU A 313 -8.78 -2.84 9.94
N ILE A 314 -8.18 -1.77 9.42
CA ILE A 314 -8.01 -1.53 7.98
C ILE A 314 -6.64 -2.07 7.56
N ALA A 315 -6.64 -3.01 6.62
CA ALA A 315 -5.43 -3.65 6.11
C ALA A 315 -4.90 -2.90 4.88
N TYR A 316 -3.86 -2.09 5.05
CA TYR A 316 -3.16 -1.49 3.91
C TYR A 316 -2.09 -2.43 3.35
N SER A 317 -1.77 -2.24 2.06
CA SER A 317 -0.87 -3.12 1.30
C SER A 317 -1.27 -4.62 1.37
N PRO A 318 -2.55 -5.00 1.19
CA PRO A 318 -2.98 -6.40 1.27
C PRO A 318 -2.33 -7.29 0.21
N LEU A 319 -1.88 -6.70 -0.91
CA LEU A 319 -1.14 -7.37 -1.98
C LEU A 319 0.39 -7.25 -1.85
N GLY A 320 0.88 -6.70 -0.74
CA GLY A 320 2.30 -6.48 -0.51
C GLY A 320 2.99 -5.65 -1.60
N LEU A 321 2.46 -4.45 -1.87
CA LEU A 321 2.89 -3.57 -2.98
C LEU A 321 2.79 -4.19 -4.39
N GLY A 322 2.09 -5.33 -4.51
CA GLY A 322 1.91 -6.09 -5.74
C GLY A 322 2.74 -7.37 -5.81
N MET A 323 3.58 -7.68 -4.83
CA MET A 323 4.34 -8.95 -4.79
C MET A 323 3.41 -10.16 -4.73
N LEU A 324 2.27 -10.05 -4.04
CA LEU A 324 1.24 -11.10 -3.94
C LEU A 324 0.29 -11.12 -5.15
N THR A 325 0.78 -10.70 -6.33
CA THR A 325 0.03 -10.84 -7.60
C THR A 325 0.60 -11.91 -8.51
N GLY A 326 1.81 -12.40 -8.22
CA GLY A 326 2.54 -13.36 -9.06
C GLY A 326 3.13 -12.77 -10.36
N LYS A 327 2.89 -11.49 -10.66
CA LYS A 327 3.35 -10.86 -11.92
C LYS A 327 4.83 -10.45 -11.92
N TYR A 328 5.48 -10.46 -10.77
CA TYR A 328 6.88 -10.07 -10.64
C TYR A 328 7.72 -11.30 -10.35
N THR A 329 8.89 -11.37 -11.00
CA THR A 329 9.89 -12.40 -10.83
C THR A 329 11.24 -11.75 -10.54
N SER A 330 12.25 -12.52 -10.16
CA SER A 330 13.61 -12.00 -9.99
C SER A 330 14.18 -11.36 -11.26
N SER A 331 13.65 -11.69 -12.44
CA SER A 331 14.01 -11.10 -13.74
C SER A 331 13.10 -9.95 -14.18
N GLN A 332 11.97 -9.73 -13.49
CA GLN A 332 10.98 -8.70 -13.84
C GLN A 332 10.58 -7.92 -12.59
N LEU A 333 11.45 -6.98 -12.20
CA LEU A 333 11.24 -6.10 -11.05
C LEU A 333 10.57 -4.78 -11.47
N PRO A 334 9.77 -4.14 -10.59
CA PRO A 334 9.30 -2.79 -10.85
C PRO A 334 10.46 -1.79 -10.86
N VAL A 335 10.32 -0.74 -11.67
CA VAL A 335 11.28 0.38 -11.71
C VAL A 335 11.25 1.17 -10.39
N GLY A 336 12.39 1.78 -10.05
CA GLY A 336 12.53 2.70 -8.92
C GLY A 336 12.72 2.02 -7.57
N PRO A 337 12.47 2.74 -6.45
CA PRO A 337 12.75 2.25 -5.09
C PRO A 337 12.07 0.91 -4.75
N ARG A 338 10.91 0.62 -5.36
CA ARG A 338 10.21 -0.65 -5.18
C ARG A 338 11.02 -1.84 -5.71
N GLY A 339 11.81 -1.67 -6.78
CA GLY A 339 12.62 -2.74 -7.35
C GLY A 339 13.66 -3.26 -6.37
N LEU A 340 14.30 -2.37 -5.62
CA LEU A 340 15.28 -2.72 -4.58
C LEU A 340 14.66 -3.58 -3.47
N LEU A 341 13.50 -3.16 -2.97
CA LEU A 341 12.75 -3.91 -1.96
C LEU A 341 12.34 -5.30 -2.50
N PHE A 342 11.90 -5.36 -3.75
CA PHE A 342 11.43 -6.60 -4.36
C PHE A 342 12.58 -7.60 -4.56
N GLY A 343 13.77 -7.14 -4.96
CA GLY A 343 14.95 -7.98 -5.07
C GLY A 343 15.35 -8.66 -3.75
N GLN A 344 15.03 -8.06 -2.61
CA GLN A 344 15.28 -8.65 -1.30
C GLN A 344 14.22 -9.68 -0.89
N ILE A 345 12.95 -9.46 -1.23
CA ILE A 345 11.83 -10.28 -0.72
C ILE A 345 11.43 -11.40 -1.70
N LEU A 346 11.40 -11.12 -3.02
CA LEU A 346 10.89 -12.06 -4.04
C LEU A 346 11.60 -13.42 -4.08
N PRO A 347 12.94 -13.55 -3.91
CA PRO A 347 13.61 -14.85 -3.99
C PRO A 347 13.05 -15.91 -3.02
N GLY A 348 12.48 -15.46 -1.90
CA GLY A 348 11.86 -16.33 -0.90
C GLY A 348 10.37 -16.58 -1.07
N LEU A 349 9.70 -15.90 -2.00
CA LEU A 349 8.24 -15.82 -2.04
C LEU A 349 7.58 -16.98 -2.82
N GLN A 350 8.37 -17.76 -3.55
CA GLN A 350 7.86 -18.82 -4.43
C GLN A 350 6.95 -19.86 -3.74
N PRO A 351 7.26 -20.36 -2.52
CA PRO A 351 6.35 -21.30 -1.85
C PRO A 351 4.97 -20.71 -1.59
N LEU A 352 4.90 -19.46 -1.13
CA LEU A 352 3.63 -18.76 -0.89
C LEU A 352 2.87 -18.51 -2.21
N LEU A 353 3.57 -18.08 -3.26
CA LEU A 353 2.94 -17.89 -4.58
C LEU A 353 2.38 -19.19 -5.15
N LYS A 354 3.06 -20.33 -4.93
CA LYS A 354 2.59 -21.65 -5.34
C LYS A 354 1.29 -22.05 -4.62
N VAL A 355 1.22 -21.83 -3.31
CA VAL A 355 -0.01 -22.08 -2.53
C VAL A 355 -1.15 -21.16 -2.96
N LEU A 356 -0.88 -19.86 -3.11
CA LEU A 356 -1.85 -18.90 -3.64
C LEU A 356 -2.37 -19.33 -5.00
N SER A 357 -1.48 -19.75 -5.91
CA SER A 357 -1.86 -20.21 -7.26
C SER A 357 -2.70 -21.49 -7.20
N LYS A 358 -2.34 -22.45 -6.35
CA LYS A 358 -3.10 -23.70 -6.16
C LYS A 358 -4.53 -23.41 -5.70
N ILE A 359 -4.69 -22.56 -4.69
CA ILE A 359 -6.01 -22.18 -4.15
C ILE A 359 -6.79 -21.37 -5.19
N ALA A 360 -6.13 -20.43 -5.88
CA ALA A 360 -6.72 -19.64 -6.95
C ALA A 360 -7.32 -20.54 -8.05
N THR A 361 -6.56 -21.52 -8.53
CA THR A 361 -7.05 -22.51 -9.51
C THR A 361 -8.24 -23.31 -8.97
N LYS A 362 -8.13 -23.86 -7.75
CA LYS A 362 -9.21 -24.64 -7.11
C LYS A 362 -10.51 -23.82 -6.98
N ARG A 363 -10.40 -22.54 -6.65
CA ARG A 363 -11.54 -21.63 -6.43
C ARG A 363 -12.04 -20.95 -7.70
N ARG A 364 -11.36 -21.13 -8.84
CA ARG A 364 -11.58 -20.38 -10.09
C ARG A 364 -11.49 -18.86 -9.85
N LYS A 365 -10.44 -18.46 -9.14
CA LYS A 365 -10.10 -17.10 -8.74
C LYS A 365 -8.68 -16.77 -9.19
N THR A 366 -8.26 -15.53 -9.01
CA THR A 366 -6.88 -15.11 -9.26
C THR A 366 -6.07 -15.05 -7.96
N ILE A 367 -4.74 -15.02 -8.06
CA ILE A 367 -3.83 -14.89 -6.90
C ILE A 367 -4.17 -13.64 -6.07
N PRO A 368 -4.33 -12.42 -6.66
CA PRO A 368 -4.76 -11.24 -5.91
C PRO A 368 -6.09 -11.42 -5.17
N GLN A 369 -7.05 -12.10 -5.79
CA GLN A 369 -8.37 -12.35 -5.17
C GLN A 369 -8.24 -13.21 -3.93
N VAL A 370 -7.41 -14.26 -3.97
CA VAL A 370 -7.14 -15.11 -2.80
C VAL A 370 -6.45 -14.31 -1.69
N ALA A 371 -5.43 -13.53 -2.02
CA ALA A 371 -4.69 -12.74 -1.03
C ALA A 371 -5.57 -11.67 -0.35
N ILE A 372 -6.41 -10.97 -1.10
CA ILE A 372 -7.38 -10.00 -0.56
C ILE A 372 -8.44 -10.72 0.28
N ASN A 373 -8.99 -11.84 -0.22
CA ASN A 373 -10.01 -12.60 0.50
C ASN A 373 -9.48 -13.13 1.84
N TRP A 374 -8.19 -13.51 1.92
CA TRP A 374 -7.54 -13.87 3.18
C TRP A 374 -7.63 -12.73 4.20
N CYS A 375 -7.28 -11.49 3.84
CA CYS A 375 -7.42 -10.33 4.73
C CYS A 375 -8.87 -10.16 5.22
N ILE A 376 -9.86 -10.37 4.34
CA ILE A 376 -11.30 -10.31 4.69
C ILE A 376 -11.66 -11.44 5.67
N CYS A 377 -11.19 -12.66 5.45
CA CYS A 377 -11.44 -13.80 6.35
C CYS A 377 -10.81 -13.60 7.73
N LYS A 378 -9.71 -12.84 7.85
CA LYS A 378 -9.16 -12.41 9.14
C LYS A 378 -10.01 -11.33 9.83
N GLY A 379 -11.11 -10.86 9.23
CA GLY A 379 -12.01 -9.85 9.79
C GLY A 379 -11.52 -8.40 9.63
N THR A 380 -10.53 -8.18 8.77
CA THR A 380 -10.02 -6.85 8.41
C THR A 380 -10.79 -6.26 7.22
N ILE A 381 -10.65 -4.95 6.97
CA ILE A 381 -11.08 -4.31 5.73
C ILE A 381 -9.84 -4.00 4.89
N PRO A 382 -9.50 -4.82 3.88
CA PRO A 382 -8.38 -4.51 2.99
C PRO A 382 -8.69 -3.31 2.10
N ILE A 383 -7.65 -2.52 1.84
CA ILE A 383 -7.69 -1.37 0.92
C ILE A 383 -6.65 -1.53 -0.21
N PRO A 384 -6.83 -2.49 -1.14
CA PRO A 384 -5.88 -2.65 -2.24
C PRO A 384 -5.79 -1.37 -3.09
N GLY A 385 -4.57 -1.08 -3.55
CA GLY A 385 -4.33 -0.03 -4.53
C GLY A 385 -4.72 -0.49 -5.94
N VAL A 386 -5.15 0.44 -6.77
CA VAL A 386 -5.62 0.17 -8.14
C VAL A 386 -5.16 1.28 -9.09
N LYS A 387 -4.71 0.90 -10.30
CA LYS A 387 -4.26 1.85 -11.33
C LYS A 387 -4.87 1.60 -12.71
N THR A 388 -5.56 0.48 -12.89
CA THR A 388 -6.14 0.08 -14.18
C THR A 388 -7.51 -0.54 -13.94
N VAL A 389 -8.42 -0.43 -14.92
CA VAL A 389 -9.76 -1.02 -14.83
C VAL A 389 -9.70 -2.52 -14.56
N ARG A 390 -8.80 -3.25 -15.24
CA ARG A 390 -8.59 -4.70 -15.01
C ARG A 390 -8.22 -5.03 -13.56
N GLN A 391 -7.38 -4.22 -12.92
CA GLN A 391 -7.05 -4.42 -11.49
C GLN A 391 -8.25 -4.16 -10.59
N ALA A 392 -9.12 -3.21 -10.95
CA ALA A 392 -10.35 -2.95 -10.20
C ALA A 392 -11.30 -4.15 -10.29
N GLU A 393 -11.53 -4.68 -11.50
CA GLU A 393 -12.32 -5.89 -11.74
C GLU A 393 -11.76 -7.09 -10.98
N GLU A 394 -10.43 -7.27 -11.02
CA GLU A 394 -9.76 -8.35 -10.32
C GLU A 394 -9.94 -8.23 -8.80
N ASN A 395 -9.71 -7.04 -8.22
CA ASN A 395 -9.91 -6.79 -6.79
C ASN A 395 -11.38 -7.02 -6.37
N LEU A 396 -12.35 -6.57 -7.17
CA LEU A 396 -13.78 -6.78 -6.91
C LEU A 396 -14.14 -8.27 -6.85
N GLY A 397 -13.49 -9.12 -7.67
CA GLY A 397 -13.70 -10.57 -7.66
C GLY A 397 -13.20 -11.28 -6.38
N ALA A 398 -12.50 -10.58 -5.48
CA ALA A 398 -12.12 -11.07 -4.16
C ALA A 398 -13.33 -11.16 -3.21
N LEU A 399 -14.44 -10.51 -3.55
CA LEU A 399 -15.64 -10.45 -2.75
C LEU A 399 -16.68 -11.49 -3.18
N GLY A 400 -17.71 -11.70 -2.34
CA GLY A 400 -18.79 -12.68 -2.63
C GLY A 400 -18.45 -14.14 -2.35
N TRP A 401 -17.29 -14.44 -1.77
CA TRP A 401 -16.88 -15.79 -1.35
C TRP A 401 -15.95 -15.72 -0.14
N ARG A 402 -15.61 -16.87 0.45
CA ARG A 402 -14.68 -16.99 1.58
C ARG A 402 -13.77 -18.20 1.39
N LEU A 403 -12.50 -18.04 1.75
CA LEU A 403 -11.57 -19.15 1.95
C LEU A 403 -12.05 -20.05 3.09
N SER A 404 -11.81 -21.35 2.98
CA SER A 404 -12.04 -22.26 4.11
C SER A 404 -10.98 -22.03 5.20
N LEU A 405 -11.19 -22.62 6.38
CA LEU A 405 -10.21 -22.54 7.45
C LEU A 405 -8.90 -23.24 7.06
N GLU A 406 -9.00 -24.38 6.37
CA GLU A 406 -7.85 -25.16 5.89
C GLU A 406 -7.03 -24.35 4.87
N GLU A 407 -7.69 -23.65 3.95
CA GLU A 407 -7.03 -22.79 2.96
C GLU A 407 -6.35 -21.59 3.62
N GLN A 408 -6.94 -21.02 4.67
CA GLN A 408 -6.31 -19.97 5.45
C GLN A 408 -5.05 -20.50 6.15
N ILE A 409 -5.14 -21.65 6.82
CA ILE A 409 -3.99 -22.27 7.50
C ILE A 409 -2.87 -22.62 6.51
N GLU A 410 -3.21 -23.17 5.32
CA GLU A 410 -2.23 -23.48 4.28
C GLU A 410 -1.47 -22.23 3.81
N LEU A 411 -2.18 -21.11 3.62
CA LEU A 411 -1.58 -19.82 3.25
C LEU A 411 -0.68 -19.27 4.36
N GLU A 412 -1.14 -19.33 5.61
CA GLU A 412 -0.42 -18.80 6.77
C GLU A 412 0.86 -19.61 7.04
N TYR A 413 0.81 -20.94 6.85
CA TYR A 413 1.99 -21.80 6.93
C TYR A 413 3.01 -21.49 5.82
N ALA A 414 2.55 -21.29 4.58
CA ALA A 414 3.43 -20.92 3.48
C ALA A 414 4.02 -19.51 3.66
N ALA A 415 3.26 -18.59 4.21
CA ALA A 415 3.69 -17.24 4.55
C ALA A 415 4.74 -17.23 5.66
N SER A 416 4.54 -18.00 6.74
CA SER A 416 5.49 -18.10 7.85
C SER A 416 6.82 -18.75 7.44
N SER A 417 6.77 -19.64 6.44
CA SER A 417 7.95 -20.29 5.86
C SER A 417 8.72 -19.42 4.86
N SER A 418 8.21 -18.22 4.54
CA SER A 418 8.91 -17.29 3.64
C SER A 418 10.10 -16.64 4.37
N PRO A 419 11.32 -16.68 3.81
CA PRO A 419 12.54 -16.31 4.53
C PRO A 419 12.67 -14.82 4.83
N ARG A 420 11.94 -13.95 4.12
CA ARG A 420 11.89 -12.51 4.38
C ARG A 420 10.45 -12.00 4.34
N LYS A 421 10.08 -11.26 5.39
CA LYS A 421 8.80 -10.57 5.51
C LYS A 421 8.90 -9.14 5.00
N MET A 422 7.75 -8.49 4.82
CA MET A 422 7.70 -7.07 4.56
C MET A 422 8.30 -6.29 5.74
N ILE A 423 9.10 -5.27 5.43
CA ILE A 423 9.63 -4.37 6.45
C ILE A 423 8.45 -3.57 7.01
N GLN A 424 8.24 -3.68 8.32
CA GLN A 424 7.21 -2.93 9.03
C GLN A 424 7.42 -1.42 8.86
N ASN A 425 6.32 -0.68 8.98
CA ASN A 425 6.38 0.77 8.92
C ASN A 425 7.26 1.31 10.06
N VAL A 426 8.24 2.15 9.73
CA VAL A 426 9.21 2.69 10.70
C VAL A 426 8.56 3.54 11.79
N PHE A 427 7.34 4.00 11.56
CA PHE A 427 6.56 4.75 12.53
C PHE A 427 5.61 3.90 13.36
N GLN A 428 5.51 2.60 13.08
CA GLN A 428 4.67 1.73 13.89
C GLN A 428 5.25 1.66 15.31
N THR A 429 4.46 2.08 16.29
CA THR A 429 4.84 1.87 17.69
C THR A 429 4.76 0.38 18.01
N ARG A 430 5.52 -0.05 19.02
CA ARG A 430 5.43 -1.42 19.53
C ARG A 430 4.29 -1.60 20.52
#